data_AF-A0A6A5TTR6-F1
#
_entry.id   AF-A0A6A5TTR6-F1
#
_cell.length_a   1.000
_cell.length_b   1.000
_cell.length_c   1.000
_cell.angle_alpha   90.00
_cell.angle_beta   90.00
_cell.angle_gamma   90.00
#
_symmetry.space_group_name_H-M   'P 1'
#
loop_
_entity.id
_entity.type
_entity.pdbx_description
1 polymer ?
#
loop_
_entity_poly.entity_id
_entity_poly.type
_entity_poly.pdbx_seq_one_letter_code
_entity_poly.pdbx_strand_id
1 'polypeptide(L)'
;KTQWMLTRAEQSEQGRRLQSSDGRWNVKQVKRYLRQVDRFLTLLMVCVHMTSGQPGRGSEVTTMRHQNGLLQDRNIFVMDGQVMTVVRYHKSQSQWDKPKVVPRFLPPRLGQVMVMYLAYLQPFQEYLTV
;
A
#
# COMPACT_ATOMS: atom_id res chain seq x y z
N LYS A 1 -6.83 -14.77 9.53
CA LYS A 1 -6.29 -13.39 9.39
C LYS A 1 -7.40 -12.34 9.37
N THR A 2 -8.40 -12.46 8.49
CA THR A 2 -9.56 -11.53 8.41
C THR A 2 -10.34 -11.41 9.72
N GLN A 3 -10.64 -12.53 10.37
CA GLN A 3 -11.35 -12.52 11.66
C GLN A 3 -10.62 -11.74 12.74
N TRP A 4 -9.29 -11.83 12.80
CA TRP A 4 -8.49 -11.02 13.72
C TRP A 4 -8.60 -9.51 13.43
N MET A 5 -8.66 -9.11 12.14
CA MET A 5 -8.83 -7.71 11.76
C MET A 5 -10.21 -7.18 12.13
N LEU A 6 -11.24 -8.01 12.02
CA LEU A 6 -12.61 -7.70 12.45
C LEU A 6 -12.68 -7.52 13.98
N THR A 7 -12.18 -8.48 14.74
CA THR A 7 -12.09 -8.37 16.20
C THR A 7 -11.31 -7.12 16.62
N ARG A 8 -10.26 -6.76 15.90
CA ARG A 8 -9.48 -5.55 16.18
C ARG A 8 -10.24 -4.27 15.82
N ALA A 9 -11.02 -4.26 14.74
CA ALA A 9 -11.87 -3.13 14.40
C ALA A 9 -12.92 -2.87 15.50
N GLU A 10 -13.52 -3.92 16.07
CA GLU A 10 -14.51 -3.83 17.15
C GLU A 10 -13.97 -3.24 18.46
N GLN A 11 -12.65 -3.28 18.67
CA GLN A 11 -12.02 -2.62 19.83
C GLN A 11 -12.10 -1.10 19.73
N SER A 12 -12.26 -0.55 18.53
CA SER A 12 -12.37 0.89 18.30
C SER A 12 -13.84 1.31 18.10
N GLU A 13 -14.20 2.49 18.58
CA GLU A 13 -15.54 3.04 18.35
C GLU A 13 -15.84 3.21 16.86
N GLN A 14 -14.85 3.65 16.07
CA GLN A 14 -15.00 3.83 14.63
C GLN A 14 -15.17 2.49 13.90
N GLY A 15 -14.47 1.44 14.32
CA GLY A 15 -14.58 0.11 13.73
C GLY A 15 -15.90 -0.58 14.09
N ARG A 16 -16.43 -0.41 15.31
CA ARG A 16 -17.79 -0.89 15.66
C ARG A 16 -18.86 -0.28 14.76
N ARG A 17 -18.72 1.00 14.40
CA ARG A 17 -19.65 1.68 13.50
C ARG A 17 -19.61 1.14 12.06
N LEU A 18 -18.62 0.33 11.69
CA LEU A 18 -18.59 -0.29 10.37
C LEU A 18 -19.71 -1.32 10.19
N GLN A 19 -20.17 -1.93 11.27
CA GLN A 19 -21.30 -2.87 11.26
C GLN A 19 -22.49 -2.28 12.02
N SER A 20 -23.68 -2.56 11.53
CA SER A 20 -24.92 -2.34 12.27
C SER A 20 -25.10 -3.42 13.34
N SER A 21 -26.03 -3.20 14.27
CA SER A 21 -26.32 -4.16 15.36
C SER A 21 -26.82 -5.52 14.88
N ASP A 22 -27.30 -5.62 13.64
CA ASP A 22 -27.71 -6.84 12.95
C ASP A 22 -26.56 -7.55 12.21
N GLY A 23 -25.32 -7.07 12.36
CA GLY A 23 -24.13 -7.63 11.72
C GLY A 23 -23.94 -7.24 10.25
N ARG A 24 -24.83 -6.42 9.68
CA ARG A 24 -24.70 -5.94 8.29
C ARG A 24 -23.71 -4.79 8.19
N TRP A 25 -22.99 -4.69 7.07
CA TRP A 25 -22.10 -3.56 6.80
C TRP A 25 -22.87 -2.25 6.69
N ASN A 26 -22.46 -1.26 7.49
CA ASN A 26 -22.93 0.11 7.34
C ASN A 26 -22.19 0.78 6.19
N VAL A 27 -22.80 0.78 5.00
CA VAL A 27 -22.22 1.29 3.75
C VAL A 27 -21.66 2.71 3.90
N LYS A 28 -22.34 3.59 4.65
CA LYS A 28 -21.89 4.98 4.85
C LYS A 28 -20.58 5.04 5.65
N GLN A 29 -20.45 4.21 6.68
CA GLN A 29 -19.27 4.17 7.53
C GLN A 29 -18.11 3.45 6.84
N VAL A 30 -18.39 2.36 6.10
CA VAL A 30 -17.40 1.69 5.25
C VAL A 30 -16.83 2.66 4.22
N LYS A 31 -17.67 3.39 3.47
CA LYS A 31 -17.21 4.43 2.52
C LYS A 31 -16.41 5.55 3.20
N ARG A 32 -16.73 5.89 4.45
CA ARG A 32 -15.94 6.87 5.22
C ARG A 32 -14.56 6.32 5.58
N TYR A 33 -14.50 5.08 6.04
CA TYR A 33 -13.25 4.39 6.36
C TYR A 33 -12.35 4.26 5.13
N LEU A 34 -12.89 3.79 3.99
CA LEU A 34 -12.13 3.67 2.75
C LEU A 34 -11.52 5.01 2.30
N ARG A 35 -12.25 6.12 2.42
CA ARG A 35 -11.70 7.46 2.15
C ARG A 35 -10.56 7.86 3.11
N GLN A 36 -10.58 7.39 4.35
CA GLN A 36 -9.46 7.61 5.27
C GLN A 36 -8.24 6.78 4.86
N VAL A 37 -8.45 5.55 4.40
CA VAL A 37 -7.38 4.70 3.85
C VAL A 37 -6.77 5.35 2.60
N ASP A 38 -7.58 5.88 1.68
CA ASP A 38 -7.10 6.61 0.50
C ASP A 38 -6.26 7.84 0.89
N ARG A 39 -6.72 8.60 1.89
CA ARG A 39 -5.95 9.75 2.41
C ARG A 39 -4.63 9.30 3.04
N PHE A 40 -4.65 8.22 3.83
CA PHE A 40 -3.44 7.63 4.40
C PHE A 40 -2.47 7.18 3.30
N LEU A 41 -2.95 6.50 2.27
CA LEU A 41 -2.15 6.06 1.13
C LEU A 41 -1.54 7.24 0.37
N THR A 42 -2.30 8.32 0.19
CA THR A 42 -1.80 9.56 -0.41
C THR A 42 -0.62 10.13 0.39
N LEU A 43 -0.73 10.18 1.72
CA LEU A 43 0.36 10.65 2.58
C LEU A 43 1.56 9.69 2.57
N LEU A 44 1.31 8.38 2.65
CA LEU A 44 2.34 7.35 2.57
C LEU A 44 3.12 7.45 1.26
N MET A 45 2.42 7.67 0.16
CA MET A 45 3.00 7.89 -1.17
C MET A 45 3.93 9.11 -1.18
N VAL A 46 3.49 10.24 -0.63
CA VAL A 46 4.32 11.45 -0.49
C VAL A 46 5.56 11.16 0.36
N CYS A 47 5.41 10.48 1.50
CA CYS A 47 6.55 10.11 2.35
C CYS A 47 7.55 9.22 1.60
N VAL A 48 7.07 8.20 0.87
CA VAL A 48 7.93 7.33 0.06
C VAL A 48 8.65 8.15 -1.02
N HIS A 49 7.95 9.02 -1.74
CA HIS A 49 8.53 9.87 -2.78
C HIS A 49 9.62 10.80 -2.24
N MET A 50 9.39 11.44 -1.09
CA MET A 50 10.30 12.41 -0.50
C MET A 50 11.52 11.79 0.19
N THR A 51 11.42 10.52 0.64
CA THR A 51 12.46 9.88 1.46
C THR A 51 13.24 8.78 0.75
N SER A 52 12.81 8.33 -0.42
CA SER A 52 13.45 7.24 -1.19
C SER A 52 14.62 7.71 -2.09
N GLY A 53 15.28 8.81 -1.70
CA GLY A 53 16.38 9.43 -2.45
C GLY A 53 15.89 10.36 -3.56
N GLN A 54 16.54 10.34 -4.74
CA GLN A 54 16.15 11.21 -5.86
C GLN A 54 14.68 10.96 -6.24
N PRO A 55 13.79 11.97 -6.21
CA PRO A 55 12.37 11.76 -6.45
C PRO A 55 12.15 11.06 -7.80
N GLY A 56 11.57 9.86 -7.75
CA GLY A 56 11.09 9.17 -8.96
C GLY A 56 10.02 10.04 -9.64
N ARG A 57 9.88 9.97 -10.96
CA ARG A 57 8.87 10.80 -11.65
C ARG A 57 7.48 10.50 -11.08
N GLY A 58 6.58 11.49 -11.02
CA GLY A 58 5.24 11.31 -10.43
C GLY A 58 4.49 10.09 -10.98
N SER A 59 4.68 9.75 -12.26
CA SER A 59 4.09 8.56 -12.89
C SER A 59 4.66 7.21 -12.40
N GLU A 60 5.88 7.19 -11.88
CA GLU A 60 6.54 5.97 -11.36
C GLU A 60 6.02 5.60 -9.96
N VAL A 61 5.63 6.60 -9.16
CA VAL A 61 5.13 6.41 -7.81
C VAL A 61 3.66 5.93 -7.82
N THR A 62 2.84 6.49 -8.71
CA THR A 62 1.41 6.11 -8.82
C THR A 62 1.21 4.73 -9.46
N THR A 63 2.21 4.20 -10.17
CA THR A 63 2.13 2.88 -10.84
C THR A 63 2.74 1.74 -10.03
N MET A 64 3.19 2.00 -8.79
CA MET A 64 3.75 0.97 -7.92
C MET A 64 2.70 -0.08 -7.54
N ARG A 65 3.09 -1.34 -7.66
CA ARG A 65 2.29 -2.52 -7.33
C ARG A 65 2.86 -3.21 -6.11
N HIS A 66 1.99 -3.71 -5.26
CA HIS A 66 2.39 -4.53 -4.11
C HIS A 66 2.29 -6.04 -4.39
N GLN A 67 1.58 -6.44 -5.45
CA GLN A 67 1.45 -7.82 -5.93
C GLN A 67 1.94 -7.95 -7.37
N ASN A 68 2.37 -9.16 -7.73
CA ASN A 68 2.71 -9.48 -9.11
C ASN A 68 1.43 -9.53 -9.95
N GLY A 69 1.44 -8.86 -11.09
CA GLY A 69 0.43 -9.04 -12.13
C GLY A 69 0.93 -9.96 -13.24
N LEU A 70 0.05 -10.29 -14.19
CA LEU A 70 0.37 -11.17 -15.33
C LEU A 70 1.53 -10.63 -16.18
N LEU A 71 1.64 -9.31 -16.33
CA LEU A 71 2.60 -8.65 -17.22
C LEU A 71 3.69 -7.85 -16.49
N GLN A 72 3.56 -7.66 -15.17
CA GLN A 72 4.44 -6.79 -14.39
C GLN A 72 4.60 -7.32 -12.97
N ASP A 73 5.84 -7.47 -12.50
CA ASP A 73 6.09 -7.83 -11.10
C ASP A 73 5.71 -6.69 -10.15
N ARG A 74 5.58 -7.04 -8.86
CA ARG A 74 5.49 -6.07 -7.77
C ARG A 74 6.72 -5.17 -7.68
N ASN A 75 6.54 -4.03 -7.02
CA ASN A 75 7.56 -3.02 -6.80
C ASN A 75 8.04 -2.98 -5.34
N ILE A 76 7.40 -3.67 -4.40
CA ILE A 76 7.75 -3.62 -2.98
C ILE A 76 8.43 -4.93 -2.55
N PHE A 77 9.60 -4.81 -1.94
CA PHE A 77 10.43 -5.94 -1.52
C PHE A 77 11.01 -5.70 -0.12
N VAL A 78 11.40 -6.79 0.55
CA VAL A 78 12.17 -6.75 1.80
C VAL A 78 13.53 -7.39 1.52
N MET A 79 14.59 -6.66 1.84
CA MET A 79 15.97 -7.14 1.72
C MET A 79 16.73 -6.71 2.96
N ASP A 80 17.38 -7.68 3.61
CA ASP A 80 18.13 -7.48 4.86
C ASP A 80 17.32 -6.75 5.95
N GLY A 81 16.05 -7.16 6.13
CA GLY A 81 15.14 -6.54 7.11
C GLY A 81 14.65 -5.14 6.76
N GLN A 82 15.08 -4.56 5.62
CA GLN A 82 14.66 -3.25 5.16
C GLN A 82 13.67 -3.36 3.99
N VAL A 83 12.68 -2.47 4.00
CA VAL A 83 11.71 -2.37 2.89
C VAL A 83 12.30 -1.50 1.79
N MET A 84 12.19 -1.94 0.54
CA MET A 84 12.58 -1.17 -0.63
C MET A 84 11.47 -1.12 -1.67
N THR A 85 11.44 -0.02 -2.41
CA THR A 85 10.68 0.10 -3.66
C THR A 85 11.62 -0.09 -4.85
N VAL A 86 11.16 -0.81 -5.87
CA VAL A 86 11.91 -1.13 -7.07
C VAL A 86 11.14 -0.59 -8.26
N VAL A 87 11.72 0.39 -8.95
CA VAL A 87 11.15 0.98 -10.16
C VAL A 87 11.95 0.51 -11.37
N ARG A 88 11.26 0.02 -12.40
CA ARG A 88 11.85 -0.30 -13.71
C ARG A 88 11.62 0.85 -14.68
N TYR A 89 12.70 1.41 -15.19
CA TYR A 89 12.68 2.51 -16.13
C TYR A 89 12.75 1.98 -17.56
N HIS A 90 11.66 2.10 -18.30
CA HIS A 90 11.56 1.60 -19.67
C HIS A 90 12.03 2.59 -20.76
N LYS A 91 12.30 3.88 -20.44
CA LYS A 91 12.71 4.83 -21.48
C LYS A 91 14.14 4.61 -22.00
N SER A 92 14.98 3.85 -21.29
CA SER A 92 16.30 3.44 -21.78
C SER A 92 16.28 2.11 -22.52
N GLN A 93 15.11 1.49 -22.70
CA GLN A 93 15.01 0.17 -23.33
C GLN A 93 15.43 0.21 -24.80
N SER A 94 15.21 1.32 -25.51
CA SER A 94 15.70 1.49 -26.88
C SER A 94 17.21 1.71 -26.99
N GLN A 95 17.91 1.94 -25.87
CA GLN A 95 19.34 2.28 -25.84
C GLN A 95 20.21 1.17 -25.24
N TRP A 96 19.66 0.32 -24.35
CA TRP A 96 20.45 -0.64 -23.56
C TRP A 96 19.90 -2.07 -23.53
N ASP A 97 18.87 -2.39 -24.34
CA ASP A 97 18.16 -3.69 -24.43
C ASP A 97 17.60 -4.27 -23.11
N LYS A 98 17.87 -3.64 -21.96
CA LYS A 98 17.41 -4.05 -20.64
C LYS A 98 16.87 -2.85 -19.85
N PRO A 99 15.71 -2.98 -19.19
CA PRO A 99 15.16 -1.90 -18.36
C PRO A 99 16.08 -1.65 -17.16
N LYS A 100 16.37 -0.37 -16.88
CA LYS A 100 17.16 0.01 -15.71
C LYS A 100 16.33 -0.24 -14.45
N VAL A 101 16.83 -1.08 -13.56
CA VAL A 101 16.21 -1.38 -12.25
C VAL A 101 16.85 -0.48 -11.19
N VAL A 102 16.02 0.29 -10.48
CA VAL A 102 16.49 1.17 -9.41
C VAL A 102 15.83 0.78 -8.09
N PRO A 103 16.55 0.08 -7.19
CA PRO A 103 16.07 -0.16 -5.83
C PRO A 103 16.24 1.09 -4.97
N ARG A 104 15.26 1.38 -4.12
CA ARG A 104 15.28 2.49 -3.18
C ARG A 104 14.79 2.02 -1.82
N PHE A 105 15.68 2.02 -0.84
CA PHE A 105 15.34 1.63 0.52
C PHE A 105 14.52 2.73 1.20
N LEU A 106 13.49 2.31 1.94
CA LEU A 106 12.69 3.22 2.76
C LEU A 106 13.38 3.40 4.12
N PRO A 107 13.24 4.58 4.75
CA PRO A 107 13.59 4.74 6.16
C PRO A 107 12.91 3.66 7.02
N PRO A 108 13.58 3.09 8.04
CA PRO A 108 13.08 1.93 8.77
C PRO A 108 11.64 2.06 9.30
N ARG A 109 11.30 3.23 9.87
CA ARG A 109 9.94 3.52 10.37
C ARG A 109 8.91 3.56 9.24
N LEU A 110 9.27 4.11 8.09
CA LEU A 110 8.39 4.15 6.92
C LEU A 110 8.18 2.75 6.34
N GLY A 111 9.23 1.93 6.31
CA GLY A 111 9.15 0.52 5.95
C GLY A 111 8.18 -0.25 6.86
N GLN A 112 8.25 -0.05 8.18
CA GLN A 112 7.31 -0.67 9.12
C GLN A 112 5.86 -0.27 8.84
N VAL A 113 5.60 1.02 8.58
CA VAL A 113 4.26 1.51 8.20
C VAL A 113 3.78 0.86 6.89
N MET A 114 4.65 0.76 5.89
CA MET A 114 4.35 0.06 4.62
C MET A 114 3.97 -1.40 4.86
N VAL A 115 4.73 -2.12 5.68
CA VAL A 115 4.45 -3.53 6.03
C VAL A 115 3.13 -3.66 6.77
N MET A 116 2.85 -2.77 7.74
CA MET A 116 1.57 -2.78 8.47
C MET A 116 0.37 -2.54 7.53
N TYR A 117 0.52 -1.59 6.59
CA TYR A 117 -0.49 -1.35 5.57
C TYR A 117 -0.74 -2.59 4.71
N LEU A 118 0.31 -3.17 4.12
CA LEU A 118 0.19 -4.36 3.28
C LEU A 118 -0.32 -5.59 4.03
N ALA A 119 0.06 -5.73 5.31
CA ALA A 119 -0.33 -6.89 6.11
C ALA A 119 -1.78 -6.81 6.60
N TYR A 120 -2.29 -5.63 6.94
CA TYR A 120 -3.58 -5.49 7.62
C TYR A 120 -4.59 -4.63 6.87
N LEU A 121 -4.22 -3.42 6.47
CA LEU A 121 -5.16 -2.49 5.85
C LEU A 121 -5.55 -2.90 4.44
N GLN A 122 -4.57 -3.34 3.63
CA GLN A 122 -4.81 -3.78 2.25
C GLN A 122 -5.82 -4.94 2.17
N PRO A 123 -5.62 -6.09 2.85
CA PRO A 123 -6.58 -7.20 2.77
C PRO A 123 -7.94 -6.84 3.40
N PHE A 124 -7.96 -5.95 4.40
CA PHE A 124 -9.22 -5.51 5.00
C PHE A 124 -9.99 -4.58 4.06
N GLN A 125 -9.32 -3.70 3.34
CA GLN A 125 -9.91 -2.89 2.28
C GLN A 125 -10.50 -3.77 1.17
N GLU A 126 -9.73 -4.72 0.66
CA GLU A 126 -10.20 -5.67 -0.36
C GLU A 126 -11.46 -6.41 0.10
N TYR A 127 -11.48 -6.88 1.35
CA TYR A 127 -12.62 -7.55 1.95
C TYR A 127 -13.88 -6.66 2.08
N LEU A 128 -13.72 -5.36 2.35
CA LEU A 128 -14.84 -4.42 2.48
C LEU A 128 -15.40 -3.91 1.14
N THR A 129 -14.64 -4.09 0.05
CA THR A 129 -15.03 -3.66 -1.30
C THR A 129 -15.77 -4.73 -2.11
N VAL A 130 -15.81 -5.96 -1.60
CA VAL A 130 -16.55 -7.10 -2.18
C VAL A 130 -17.93 -7.19 -1.54
#